data_AF-A0A015LB80-F1
#
_entry.id   AF-A0A015LB80-F1
#
_cell.length_a   1.000
_cell.length_b   1.000
_cell.length_c   1.000
_cell.angle_alpha   90.00
_cell.angle_beta   90.00
_cell.angle_gamma   90.00
#
_symmetry.space_group_name_H-M   'P 1'
#
loop_
_entity.id
_entity.type
_entity.pdbx_description
1 polymer ?
#
loop_
_entity_poly.entity_id
_entity_poly.type
_entity_poly.pdbx_seq_one_letter_code
_entity_poly.pdbx_strand_id
1 'polypeptide(L)'
;MHKIPSFSNFSNFSSKRTPTTEREPSPNIIPKPSNDTQFPQNVIAQKHSFTLLQNSKTELYEYNKLLYMTTSSEFRTQFTSKIRKLEEIIMFEENKLKKLKGNAATQVRAQNKKWQKLEKKNIVEIYDTPGQPSFLMNDPSLLEKMHNCIEFGTADHKR
;
A
#
# COMPACT_ATOMS: atom_id res chain seq x y z
N MET A 1 -24.20 6.37 68.25
CA MET A 1 -23.46 5.08 68.22
C MET A 1 -24.18 4.13 67.27
N HIS A 2 -23.68 3.99 66.04
CA HIS A 2 -24.27 3.09 65.05
C HIS A 2 -23.29 1.95 64.76
N LYS A 3 -23.74 0.72 65.02
CA LYS A 3 -23.07 -0.54 64.71
C LYS A 3 -23.08 -0.75 63.21
N ILE A 4 -21.89 -0.91 62.62
CA ILE A 4 -21.71 -1.46 61.28
C ILE A 4 -21.57 -2.98 61.43
N PRO A 5 -22.39 -3.82 60.76
CA PRO A 5 -22.06 -5.22 60.60
C PRO A 5 -21.18 -5.42 59.37
N SER A 6 -20.08 -6.14 59.61
CA SER A 6 -19.19 -6.76 58.64
C SER A 6 -19.97 -7.68 57.69
N PHE A 7 -19.70 -7.56 56.39
CA PHE A 7 -19.88 -8.65 55.44
C PHE A 7 -18.61 -8.85 54.62
N SER A 8 -17.97 -9.99 54.88
CA SER A 8 -16.96 -10.62 54.04
C SER A 8 -17.61 -11.26 52.82
N ASN A 9 -16.80 -11.38 51.76
CA ASN A 9 -16.81 -12.41 50.69
C ASN A 9 -16.82 -11.80 49.28
N PHE A 10 -15.64 -11.44 48.78
CA PHE A 10 -15.41 -11.42 47.33
C PHE A 10 -15.22 -12.86 46.86
N SER A 11 -16.06 -13.26 45.92
CA SER A 11 -16.10 -14.58 45.30
C SER A 11 -14.87 -14.81 44.42
N ASN A 12 -14.19 -15.92 44.68
CA ASN A 12 -13.19 -16.50 43.78
C ASN A 12 -13.88 -17.01 42.51
N PHE A 13 -13.68 -16.33 41.38
CA PHE A 13 -14.00 -16.91 40.07
C PHE A 13 -12.90 -17.89 39.68
N SER A 14 -13.17 -19.17 39.93
CA SER A 14 -12.41 -20.29 39.38
C SER A 14 -12.74 -20.42 37.90
N SER A 15 -11.84 -19.96 37.03
CA SER A 15 -11.89 -20.29 35.61
C SER A 15 -10.93 -21.45 35.34
N LYS A 16 -11.51 -22.59 34.97
CA LYS A 16 -10.81 -23.85 34.68
C LYS A 16 -9.86 -23.64 33.49
N ARG A 17 -8.57 -23.94 33.69
CA ARG A 17 -7.59 -24.06 32.60
C ARG A 17 -7.88 -25.34 31.82
N THR A 18 -8.27 -25.21 30.57
CA THR A 18 -8.21 -26.30 29.58
C THR A 18 -6.77 -26.45 29.08
N PRO A 19 -6.30 -27.65 28.72
CA PRO A 19 -4.98 -27.83 28.15
C PRO A 19 -4.98 -27.29 26.71
N THR A 20 -4.17 -26.26 26.48
CA THR A 20 -3.93 -25.69 25.15
C THR A 20 -3.17 -26.71 24.31
N THR A 21 -3.82 -27.23 23.27
CA THR A 21 -3.17 -27.93 22.16
C THR A 21 -2.06 -27.04 21.61
N GLU A 22 -0.82 -27.52 21.73
CA GLU A 22 0.38 -26.93 21.17
C GLU A 22 0.20 -26.81 19.64
N ARG A 23 -0.14 -25.62 19.16
CA ARG A 23 -0.02 -25.29 17.74
C ARG A 23 1.44 -24.96 17.50
N GLU A 24 2.06 -25.70 16.58
CA GLU A 24 3.38 -25.39 16.05
C GLU A 24 3.51 -23.88 15.72
N PRO A 25 4.67 -23.27 16.00
CA PRO A 25 4.92 -21.89 15.66
C PRO A 25 4.93 -21.76 14.14
N SER A 26 3.89 -21.12 13.60
CA SER A 26 3.91 -20.66 12.21
C SER A 26 5.13 -19.74 12.03
N PRO A 27 5.92 -19.90 10.94
CA PRO A 27 7.05 -19.01 10.70
C PRO A 27 6.56 -17.56 10.62
N ASN A 28 7.19 -16.68 11.42
CA ASN A 28 6.98 -15.23 11.39
C ASN A 28 7.42 -14.68 10.04
N ILE A 29 6.50 -14.71 9.08
CA ILE A 29 6.66 -14.02 7.81
C ILE A 29 6.27 -12.57 8.10
N ILE A 30 7.27 -11.68 8.18
CA ILE A 30 7.10 -10.25 7.98
C ILE A 30 6.03 -10.09 6.88
N PRO A 31 4.91 -9.36 7.09
CA PRO A 31 3.95 -9.14 6.02
C PRO A 31 4.69 -8.46 4.87
N LYS A 32 5.08 -9.27 3.89
CA LYS A 32 5.61 -8.80 2.62
C LYS A 32 4.60 -7.77 2.14
N PRO A 33 5.04 -6.58 1.70
CA PRO A 33 4.10 -5.52 1.35
C PRO A 33 3.03 -6.11 0.43
N SER A 34 1.79 -6.12 0.91
CA SER A 34 0.65 -6.36 0.06
C SER A 34 0.73 -5.29 -1.02
N ASN A 35 0.77 -5.73 -2.27
CA ASN A 35 0.82 -4.87 -3.44
C ASN A 35 -0.53 -4.14 -3.65
N ASP A 36 -1.41 -4.03 -2.65
CA ASP A 36 -2.83 -3.79 -2.96
C ASP A 36 -3.29 -2.35 -2.79
N THR A 37 -2.58 -1.48 -2.07
CA THR A 37 -3.23 -0.22 -1.67
C THR A 37 -2.96 0.98 -2.59
N GLN A 38 -2.03 0.90 -3.54
CA GLN A 38 -1.77 2.01 -4.48
C GLN A 38 -1.60 1.57 -5.95
N PHE A 39 -1.59 0.26 -6.19
CA PHE A 39 -1.45 -0.35 -7.51
C PHE A 39 -2.75 -0.53 -8.31
N PRO A 40 -3.99 -0.44 -7.77
CA PRO A 40 -5.19 -0.64 -8.58
C PRO A 40 -5.28 0.37 -9.73
N GLN A 41 -5.10 1.67 -9.43
CA GLN A 41 -5.32 2.71 -10.43
C GLN A 41 -4.29 2.69 -11.57
N ASN A 42 -3.01 2.45 -11.24
CA ASN A 42 -1.96 2.34 -12.26
C ASN A 42 -2.16 1.06 -13.10
N VAL A 43 -2.50 -0.07 -12.48
CA VAL A 43 -2.76 -1.32 -13.19
C VAL A 43 -3.97 -1.19 -14.12
N ILE A 44 -5.06 -0.58 -13.65
CA ILE A 44 -6.25 -0.29 -14.47
C ILE A 44 -5.86 0.62 -15.66
N ALA A 45 -5.11 1.69 -15.40
CA ALA A 45 -4.67 2.61 -16.46
C ALA A 45 -3.76 1.92 -17.49
N GLN A 46 -2.82 1.08 -17.05
CA GLN A 46 -1.97 0.29 -17.95
C GLN A 46 -2.79 -0.69 -18.79
N LYS A 47 -3.75 -1.39 -18.18
CA LYS A 47 -4.62 -2.34 -18.89
C LYS A 47 -5.45 -1.62 -19.95
N HIS A 48 -6.08 -0.49 -19.59
CA HIS A 48 -6.84 0.31 -20.54
C HIS A 48 -5.98 0.81 -21.70
N SER A 49 -4.82 1.42 -21.41
CA SER A 49 -3.89 1.89 -22.42
C SER A 49 -3.38 0.77 -23.33
N PHE A 50 -3.12 -0.42 -22.78
CA PHE A 50 -2.70 -1.57 -23.56
C PHE A 50 -3.80 -2.10 -24.48
N THR A 51 -5.04 -2.20 -24.00
CA THR A 51 -6.18 -2.60 -24.83
C THR A 51 -6.40 -1.62 -25.98
N LEU A 52 -6.38 -0.31 -25.69
CA LEU A 52 -6.54 0.71 -26.71
C LEU A 52 -5.41 0.64 -27.76
N LEU A 53 -4.16 0.49 -27.30
CA LEU A 53 -3.01 0.33 -28.19
C LEU A 53 -3.16 -0.88 -29.14
N GLN A 54 -3.59 -2.02 -28.62
CA GLN A 54 -3.80 -3.22 -29.45
C GLN A 54 -4.93 -3.02 -30.45
N ASN A 55 -6.06 -2.48 -30.00
CA ASN A 55 -7.19 -2.20 -30.88
C ASN A 55 -6.80 -1.22 -32.00
N SER A 56 -6.07 -0.16 -31.67
CA SER A 56 -5.61 0.82 -32.66
C SER A 56 -4.60 0.22 -33.64
N LYS A 57 -3.71 -0.68 -33.21
CA LYS A 57 -2.79 -1.39 -34.10
C LYS A 57 -3.52 -2.32 -35.07
N THR A 58 -4.52 -3.04 -34.59
CA THR A 58 -5.38 -3.89 -35.43
C THR A 58 -6.17 -3.04 -36.43
N GLU A 59 -6.81 -1.97 -35.97
CA GLU A 59 -7.60 -1.08 -36.84
C GLU A 59 -6.71 -0.37 -37.88
N LEU A 60 -5.49 0.02 -37.50
CA LEU A 60 -4.51 0.61 -38.40
C LEU A 60 -4.14 -0.37 -39.53
N TYR A 61 -3.95 -1.65 -39.20
CA TYR A 61 -3.67 -2.68 -40.19
C TYR A 61 -4.83 -2.84 -41.19
N GLU A 62 -6.07 -2.89 -40.70
CA GLU A 62 -7.26 -3.00 -41.56
C GLU A 62 -7.43 -1.78 -42.48
N TYR A 63 -7.28 -0.55 -41.97
CA TYR A 63 -7.37 0.64 -42.81
C TYR A 63 -6.26 0.73 -43.85
N ASN A 64 -5.03 0.31 -43.52
CA ASN A 64 -3.95 0.23 -44.50
C ASN A 64 -4.31 -0.75 -45.62
N LYS A 65 -4.83 -1.93 -45.29
CA LYS A 65 -5.30 -2.90 -46.28
C LYS A 65 -6.40 -2.32 -47.17
N LEU A 66 -7.39 -1.66 -46.58
CA LEU A 66 -8.46 -1.00 -47.33
C LEU A 66 -7.93 0.10 -48.25
N LEU A 67 -6.95 0.89 -47.79
CA LEU A 67 -6.32 1.94 -48.58
C LEU A 67 -5.66 1.38 -49.85
N TYR A 68 -4.98 0.22 -49.75
CA TYR A 68 -4.38 -0.44 -50.92
C TYR A 68 -5.42 -1.00 -51.90
N MET A 69 -6.56 -1.47 -51.39
CA MET A 69 -7.60 -2.10 -52.21
C MET A 69 -8.55 -1.09 -52.87
N THR A 70 -8.59 0.16 -52.38
CA THR A 70 -9.59 1.13 -52.84
C THR A 70 -9.11 1.97 -54.01
N THR A 71 -9.94 2.05 -55.05
CA THR A 71 -9.72 2.91 -56.23
C THR A 71 -10.39 4.28 -56.06
N SER A 72 -11.39 4.40 -55.18
CA SER A 72 -12.13 5.65 -54.94
C SER A 72 -11.25 6.68 -54.21
N SER A 73 -11.06 7.85 -54.81
CA SER A 73 -10.28 8.95 -54.24
C SER A 73 -10.88 9.49 -52.93
N GLU A 74 -12.21 9.49 -52.82
CA GLU A 74 -12.91 9.90 -51.60
C GLU A 74 -12.57 8.97 -50.44
N PHE A 75 -12.69 7.65 -50.64
CA PHE A 75 -12.34 6.67 -49.62
C PHE A 75 -10.84 6.68 -49.29
N ARG A 76 -9.96 6.88 -50.28
CA ARG A 76 -8.51 7.04 -50.01
C ARG A 76 -8.24 8.18 -49.04
N THR A 77 -8.89 9.33 -49.23
CA THR A 77 -8.74 10.50 -48.36
C THR A 77 -9.26 10.21 -46.95
N GLN A 78 -10.42 9.57 -46.83
CA GLN A 78 -10.99 9.19 -45.54
C GLN A 78 -10.11 8.19 -44.78
N PHE A 79 -9.65 7.14 -45.46
CA PHE A 79 -8.76 6.13 -44.87
C PHE A 79 -7.42 6.71 -44.45
N THR A 80 -6.82 7.58 -45.27
CA THR A 80 -5.58 8.28 -44.91
C THR A 80 -5.76 9.13 -43.65
N SER A 81 -6.89 9.84 -43.53
CA SER A 81 -7.21 10.62 -42.32
C SER A 81 -7.39 9.72 -41.09
N LYS A 82 -8.01 8.55 -41.23
CA LYS A 82 -8.17 7.56 -40.15
C LYS A 82 -6.83 6.96 -39.73
N ILE A 83 -5.98 6.56 -40.69
CA ILE A 83 -4.62 6.05 -40.45
C ILE A 83 -3.82 7.05 -39.62
N ARG A 84 -3.78 8.33 -40.04
CA ARG A 84 -3.05 9.38 -39.30
C ARG A 84 -3.53 9.50 -37.85
N LYS A 85 -4.85 9.51 -37.62
CA LYS A 85 -5.42 9.57 -36.26
C LYS A 85 -5.03 8.35 -35.43
N LEU A 86 -5.02 7.16 -36.02
CA LEU A 86 -4.62 5.93 -35.35
C LEU A 86 -3.13 5.94 -34.99
N GLU A 87 -2.26 6.44 -35.87
CA GLU A 87 -0.83 6.63 -35.58
C GLU A 87 -0.61 7.60 -34.41
N GLU A 88 -1.33 8.72 -34.37
CA GLU A 88 -1.32 9.67 -33.25
C GLU A 88 -1.74 8.99 -31.92
N ILE A 89 -2.81 8.19 -31.93
CA ILE A 89 -3.28 7.43 -30.76
C ILE A 89 -2.23 6.42 -30.31
N ILE A 90 -1.65 5.65 -31.24
CA ILE A 90 -0.63 4.64 -30.95
C ILE A 90 0.58 5.28 -30.28
N MET A 91 1.13 6.36 -30.85
CA MET A 91 2.26 7.07 -30.26
C MET A 91 1.94 7.61 -28.87
N PHE A 92 0.73 8.15 -28.67
CA PHE A 92 0.31 8.66 -27.38
C PHE A 92 0.23 7.56 -26.33
N GLU A 93 -0.43 6.44 -26.64
CA GLU A 93 -0.62 5.33 -25.70
C GLU A 93 0.69 4.60 -25.39
N GLU A 94 1.61 4.46 -26.35
CA GLU A 94 2.95 3.92 -26.11
C GLU A 94 3.76 4.78 -25.11
N ASN A 95 3.73 6.10 -25.30
CA ASN A 95 4.38 7.04 -24.40
C ASN A 95 3.75 7.02 -23.00
N LYS A 96 2.42 6.93 -22.93
CA LYS A 96 1.68 6.82 -21.67
C LYS A 96 2.03 5.52 -20.93
N LEU A 97 2.07 4.38 -21.62
CA LEU A 97 2.47 3.10 -21.07
C LEU A 97 3.91 3.13 -20.52
N LYS A 98 4.84 3.75 -21.25
CA LYS A 98 6.23 3.92 -20.80
C LYS A 98 6.29 4.69 -19.47
N LYS A 99 5.55 5.80 -19.35
CA LYS A 99 5.47 6.60 -18.12
C LYS A 99 4.85 5.81 -16.97
N LEU A 100 3.72 5.13 -17.19
CA LEU A 100 3.03 4.34 -16.16
C LEU A 100 3.92 3.22 -15.59
N LYS A 101 4.64 2.50 -16.46
CA LYS A 101 5.61 1.47 -16.07
C LYS A 101 6.80 2.07 -15.31
N GLY A 102 7.32 3.20 -15.77
CA GLY A 102 8.41 3.91 -15.08
C GLY A 102 8.02 4.37 -13.67
N ASN A 103 6.81 4.88 -13.50
CA ASN A 103 6.26 5.27 -12.20
C ASN A 103 6.11 4.06 -11.26
N ALA A 104 5.56 2.95 -11.77
CA ALA A 104 5.44 1.71 -11.01
C ALA A 104 6.82 1.20 -10.53
N ALA A 105 7.82 1.19 -11.42
CA ALA A 105 9.16 0.76 -11.08
C ALA A 105 9.81 1.69 -10.02
N THR A 106 9.60 3.00 -10.14
CA THR A 106 10.11 3.99 -9.17
C THR A 106 9.50 3.78 -7.79
N GLN A 107 8.19 3.54 -7.74
CA GLN A 107 7.45 3.27 -6.50
C GLN A 107 7.93 1.98 -5.82
N VAL A 108 8.10 0.89 -6.58
CA VAL A 108 8.67 -0.36 -6.06
C VAL A 108 10.07 -0.15 -5.50
N ARG A 109 10.92 0.61 -6.20
CA ARG A 109 12.27 0.96 -5.71
C ARG A 109 12.22 1.77 -4.42
N ALA A 110 11.30 2.74 -4.31
CA ALA A 110 11.13 3.54 -3.10
C ALA A 110 10.69 2.68 -1.90
N GLN A 111 9.73 1.77 -2.11
CA GLN A 111 9.30 0.81 -1.09
C GLN A 111 10.45 -0.09 -0.63
N ASN A 112 11.21 -0.67 -1.56
CA ASN A 112 12.36 -1.52 -1.22
C ASN A 112 13.43 -0.75 -0.42
N LYS A 113 13.73 0.50 -0.81
CA LYS A 113 14.65 1.36 -0.04
C LYS A 113 14.15 1.66 1.36
N LYS A 114 12.83 1.86 1.53
CA LYS A 114 12.21 2.05 2.85
C LYS A 114 12.41 0.80 3.70
N TRP A 115 12.09 -0.38 3.18
CA TRP A 115 12.26 -1.66 3.87
C TRP A 115 13.71 -1.94 4.28
N GLN A 116 14.67 -1.75 3.37
CA GLN A 116 16.09 -1.92 3.70
C GLN A 116 16.54 -1.00 4.83
N LYS A 117 16.00 0.22 4.93
CA LYS A 117 16.31 1.14 6.04
C LYS A 117 15.68 0.68 7.35
N LEU A 118 14.46 0.14 7.32
CA LEU A 118 13.80 -0.39 8.51
C LEU A 118 14.56 -1.61 9.06
N GLU A 119 14.91 -2.56 8.19
CA GLU A 119 15.63 -3.78 8.55
C GLU A 119 17.04 -3.48 9.06
N LYS A 120 17.83 -2.66 8.34
CA LYS A 120 19.23 -2.39 8.72
C LYS A 120 19.39 -1.50 9.95
N LYS A 121 18.43 -0.62 10.24
CA LYS A 121 18.54 0.31 11.37
C LYS A 121 17.83 -0.20 12.64
N ASN A 122 17.20 -1.37 12.59
CA ASN A 122 16.40 -1.94 13.68
C ASN A 122 15.43 -0.91 14.31
N ILE A 123 14.88 0.00 13.50
CA ILE A 123 14.03 1.12 13.98
C ILE A 123 12.64 0.62 14.37
N VAL A 124 12.22 -0.52 13.84
CA VAL A 124 10.90 -1.11 14.09
C VAL A 124 11.10 -2.39 14.87
N GLU A 125 10.78 -2.34 16.16
CA GLU A 125 10.62 -3.53 17.00
C GLU A 125 9.24 -4.14 16.66
N ILE A 126 9.26 -5.30 15.99
CA ILE A 126 8.04 -6.07 15.70
C ILE A 126 7.83 -7.04 16.85
N TYR A 127 6.72 -6.89 17.59
CA TYR A 127 6.36 -7.82 18.66
C TYR A 127 5.66 -9.03 18.06
N ASP A 128 6.30 -10.20 18.15
CA ASP A 128 5.77 -11.46 17.61
C ASP A 128 4.74 -12.11 18.55
N THR A 129 4.62 -11.65 19.81
CA THR A 129 3.71 -12.22 20.81
C THR A 129 2.95 -11.15 21.60
N PRO A 130 1.65 -11.35 21.88
CA PRO A 130 0.94 -10.52 22.86
C PRO A 130 1.56 -10.73 24.24
N GLY A 131 2.03 -9.64 24.86
CA GLY A 131 2.62 -9.66 26.20
C GLY A 131 4.15 -9.54 26.25
N GLN A 132 4.83 -9.34 25.11
CA GLN A 132 6.24 -8.95 25.15
C GLN A 132 6.35 -7.56 25.81
N PRO A 133 7.22 -7.37 26.83
CA PRO A 133 7.37 -6.08 27.48
C PRO A 133 7.84 -5.07 26.43
N SER A 134 7.16 -3.91 26.35
CA SER A 134 7.62 -2.83 25.48
C SER A 134 9.06 -2.46 25.82
N PHE A 135 9.82 -1.85 24.90
CA PHE A 135 11.16 -1.32 25.21
C PHE A 135 11.19 -0.45 26.49
N LEU A 136 10.07 0.21 26.80
CA LEU A 136 9.82 0.95 28.04
C LEU A 136 9.93 0.11 29.32
N MET A 137 9.71 -1.20 29.27
CA MET A 137 9.85 -2.10 30.41
C MET A 137 11.31 -2.56 30.62
N ASN A 138 12.15 -2.46 29.58
CA ASN A 138 13.57 -2.83 29.67
C ASN A 138 14.44 -1.69 30.21
N ASP A 139 13.98 -0.44 30.11
CA ASP A 139 14.57 0.72 30.78
C ASP A 139 13.53 1.39 31.69
N PRO A 140 13.40 0.97 32.96
CA PRO A 140 12.44 1.57 33.90
C PRO A 140 12.70 3.05 34.15
N SER A 141 13.92 3.54 33.88
CA SER A 141 14.26 4.97 33.99
C SER A 141 13.80 5.81 32.78
N LEU A 142 13.40 5.16 31.68
CA LEU A 142 12.97 5.84 30.45
C LEU A 142 11.69 6.63 30.67
N LEU A 143 10.74 6.07 31.42
CA LEU A 143 9.47 6.75 31.74
C LEU A 143 9.74 8.02 32.55
N GLU A 144 10.59 7.93 33.56
CA GLU A 144 11.00 9.05 34.40
C GLU A 144 11.75 10.13 33.59
N LYS A 145 12.66 9.73 32.70
CA LYS A 145 13.34 10.65 31.78
C LYS A 145 12.35 11.36 30.86
N MET A 146 11.36 10.66 30.31
CA MET A 146 10.31 11.26 29.48
C MET A 146 9.47 12.28 30.25
N HIS A 147 9.11 11.98 31.50
CA HIS A 147 8.42 12.94 32.38
C HIS A 147 9.27 14.18 32.66
N ASN A 148 10.57 14.01 32.86
CA ASN A 148 11.50 15.12 33.09
C ASN A 148 11.77 15.97 31.84
N CYS A 149 11.50 15.44 30.63
CA CYS A 149 11.62 16.17 29.37
C CYS A 149 10.36 16.99 29.01
N ILE A 150 9.26 16.84 29.74
CA ILE A 150 8.03 17.61 29.50
C ILE A 150 8.05 18.83 30.43
N GLU A 151 8.52 19.96 29.91
CA GLU A 151 8.38 21.25 30.60
C GLU A 151 7.01 21.85 30.24
N PHE A 152 6.06 21.78 31.18
CA PHE A 152 4.82 22.53 31.05
C PHE A 152 5.11 24.01 31.32
N GLY A 153 5.33 24.78 30.26
CA GLY A 153 5.37 26.23 30.38
C GLY A 153 4.07 26.74 31.01
N THR A 154 4.17 27.61 32.02
CA THR A 154 3.00 28.24 32.63
C THR A 154 2.22 28.98 31.55
N ALA A 155 0.95 28.61 31.35
CA ALA A 155 0.07 29.33 30.44
C ALA A 155 0.04 30.82 30.84
N ASP A 156 0.27 31.71 29.87
CA ASP A 156 0.19 33.16 30.06
C ASP A 156 -1.26 33.48 30.49
N HIS A 157 -1.42 33.93 31.73
CA HIS A 157 -2.72 34.17 32.37
C HIS A 157 -3.24 35.58 32.08
N LYS A 158 -2.89 36.13 30.91
CA LYS A 158 -3.39 37.43 30.48
C LYS A 158 -4.82 37.32 29.98
N ARG A 159 -5.74 37.69 30.86
CA ARG A 159 -7.05 38.26 30.52
C ARG A 159 -6.88 39.70 30.06
#